data_AF-A0A086MR58-F1
#
_entry.id   AF-A0A086MR58-F1
#
_cell.length_a   1.000
_cell.length_b   1.000
_cell.length_c   1.000
_cell.angle_alpha   90.00
_cell.angle_beta   90.00
_cell.angle_gamma   90.00
#
_symmetry.space_group_name_H-M   'P 1'
#
loop_
_entity.id
_entity.type
_entity.pdbx_description
1 polymer ?
#
loop_
_entity_poly.entity_id
_entity_poly.type
_entity_poly.pdbx_seq_one_letter_code
_entity_poly.pdbx_strand_id
1 'polypeptide(L)'
;MITFSSGARLWTGVTTANADSVASTASTDVAPGTAPPLPALFDSAGKITPICAEEYLTAVLLAARAPDVTSAYSYSSTTPRRHSGIGIRLADGTRAFLPFVYTAAHGKRPAARAFTIDATF
;
A
#
# COMPACT_ATOMS: atom_id res chain seq x y z
N MET A 1 8.77 -4.92 7.19
CA MET A 1 8.14 -6.23 6.86
C MET A 1 6.79 -6.26 7.54
N ILE A 2 5.77 -6.72 6.83
CA ILE A 2 4.39 -6.89 7.30
C ILE A 2 4.13 -8.40 7.37
N THR A 3 3.55 -8.87 8.48
CA THR A 3 3.12 -10.27 8.64
C THR A 3 1.60 -10.29 8.79
N PHE A 4 0.93 -11.04 7.92
CA PHE A 4 -0.52 -11.19 7.95
C PHE A 4 -0.94 -12.29 8.91
N SER A 5 -2.22 -12.31 9.31
CA SER A 5 -2.78 -13.32 10.21
C SER A 5 -2.67 -14.75 9.66
N SER A 6 -2.59 -14.92 8.34
CA SER A 6 -2.33 -16.21 7.69
C SER A 6 -0.89 -16.72 7.87
N GLY A 7 0.01 -15.90 8.41
CA GLY A 7 1.45 -16.16 8.45
C GLY A 7 2.18 -15.82 7.14
N ALA A 8 1.46 -15.34 6.13
CA ALA A 8 2.06 -14.76 4.93
C ALA A 8 2.82 -13.47 5.26
N ARG A 9 3.89 -13.19 4.52
CA ARG A 9 4.79 -12.06 4.77
C ARG A 9 4.98 -11.23 3.52
N LEU A 10 5.01 -9.91 3.72
CA LEU A 10 5.26 -8.91 2.69
C LEU A 10 6.40 -7.99 3.14
N TRP A 11 7.38 -7.80 2.27
CA TRP A 11 8.44 -6.82 2.47
C TRP A 11 8.17 -5.65 1.55
N THR A 12 8.19 -4.45 2.12
CA THR A 12 8.03 -3.21 1.38
C THR A 12 9.25 -2.35 1.59
N GLY A 13 9.70 -1.69 0.53
CA GLY A 13 10.66 -0.59 0.62
C GLY A 13 9.91 0.65 1.06
N VAL A 14 10.60 1.61 1.65
CA VAL A 14 10.02 2.92 1.96
C VAL A 14 10.95 3.96 1.37
N THR A 15 10.41 4.78 0.49
CA THR A 15 11.13 5.92 -0.11
C THR A 15 10.24 7.14 -0.05
N THR A 16 10.84 8.32 0.10
CA THR A 16 10.10 9.58 0.19
C THR A 16 10.61 10.56 -0.84
N ALA A 17 9.73 11.45 -1.28
CA ALA A 17 10.07 12.60 -2.10
C ALA A 17 9.46 13.84 -1.46
N ASN A 18 10.27 14.90 -1.37
CA ASN A 18 9.81 16.21 -0.90
C ASN A 18 8.67 16.73 -1.78
N ALA A 19 7.89 17.65 -1.24
CA ALA A 19 6.91 18.38 -2.02
C ALA A 19 7.55 19.04 -3.25
N ASP A 20 6.90 18.92 -4.41
CA ASP A 20 7.31 19.63 -5.62
C ASP A 20 7.18 21.14 -5.36
N SER A 21 8.22 21.92 -5.68
CA SER A 21 8.24 23.38 -5.49
C SER A 21 7.21 24.16 -6.32
N VAL A 22 6.42 23.47 -7.14
CA VAL A 22 5.33 24.04 -7.94
C VAL A 22 4.04 23.97 -7.12
N ALA A 23 3.78 25.04 -6.38
CA ALA A 23 2.51 25.42 -5.78
C ALA A 23 1.66 24.26 -5.21
N SER A 24 1.88 23.98 -3.92
CA SER A 24 0.87 23.32 -3.08
C SER A 24 -0.32 24.26 -2.89
N THR A 25 -1.14 24.45 -3.92
CA THR A 25 -2.45 25.09 -3.80
C THR A 25 -3.49 24.03 -3.48
N ALA A 26 -4.25 24.30 -2.42
CA ALA A 26 -5.31 23.50 -1.83
C ALA A 26 -4.85 22.39 -0.86
N SER A 27 -4.39 22.80 0.32
CA SER A 27 -4.96 22.23 1.54
C SER A 27 -6.43 22.67 1.59
N THR A 28 -7.30 21.94 0.90
CA THR A 28 -8.70 21.91 1.32
C THR A 28 -8.70 21.04 2.55
N ASP A 29 -9.20 21.55 3.67
CA ASP A 29 -9.57 20.75 4.82
C ASP A 29 -10.60 19.73 4.34
N VAL A 30 -10.12 18.60 3.81
CA VAL A 30 -10.94 17.45 3.49
C VAL A 30 -11.27 16.89 4.85
N ALA A 31 -12.43 17.31 5.38
CA ALA A 31 -13.02 16.73 6.56
C ALA A 31 -12.80 15.21 6.48
N PRO A 32 -12.25 14.57 7.53
CA PRO A 32 -11.80 13.18 7.44
C PRO A 32 -12.95 12.34 6.91
N GLY A 33 -12.85 11.95 5.63
CA GLY A 33 -13.86 11.15 4.99
C GLY A 33 -14.07 9.89 5.82
N THR A 34 -15.29 9.36 5.85
CA THR A 34 -15.52 8.05 6.45
C THR A 34 -14.52 7.08 5.86
N ALA A 35 -13.73 6.43 6.73
CA ALA A 35 -12.72 5.47 6.27
C ALA A 35 -13.43 4.44 5.38
N PRO A 36 -12.86 4.11 4.20
CA PRO A 36 -13.50 3.16 3.31
C PRO A 36 -13.68 1.82 4.05
N PRO A 37 -14.73 1.05 3.73
CA PRO A 37 -14.87 -0.29 4.28
C PRO A 37 -13.61 -1.09 3.93
N LEU A 38 -13.15 -1.88 4.89
CA LEU A 38 -11.92 -2.65 4.74
C LEU A 38 -12.13 -3.73 3.65
N PRO A 39 -11.39 -3.70 2.53
CA PRO A 39 -11.51 -4.71 1.49
C PRO A 39 -11.14 -6.10 2.00
N ALA A 40 -11.59 -7.15 1.30
CA ALA A 40 -11.18 -8.50 1.63
C ALA A 40 -9.68 -8.67 1.35
N LEU A 41 -8.91 -9.05 2.39
CA LEU A 41 -7.48 -9.34 2.25
C LEU A 41 -7.24 -10.67 1.51
N PHE A 42 -8.14 -11.62 1.70
CA PHE A 42 -8.06 -12.95 1.11
C PHE A 42 -9.00 -13.05 -0.09
N ASP A 43 -8.51 -13.67 -1.15
CA ASP A 43 -9.35 -14.08 -2.27
C ASP A 43 -10.27 -15.26 -1.89
N SER A 44 -11.11 -15.70 -2.83
CA SER A 44 -12.02 -16.82 -2.62
C SER A 44 -11.33 -18.16 -2.35
N ALA A 45 -10.03 -18.27 -2.64
CA ALA A 45 -9.20 -19.45 -2.35
C ALA A 45 -8.44 -19.31 -1.01
N GLY A 46 -8.66 -18.23 -0.25
CA GLY A 46 -7.99 -17.97 1.02
C GLY A 46 -6.53 -17.54 0.86
N LYS A 47 -6.14 -17.04 -0.32
CA LYS A 47 -4.78 -16.55 -0.61
C LYS A 47 -4.75 -15.02 -0.65
N ILE A 48 -3.58 -14.44 -0.43
CA ILE A 48 -3.37 -13.00 -0.60
C ILE A 48 -2.79 -12.78 -1.99
N THR A 49 -3.47 -11.97 -2.81
CA THR A 49 -2.90 -11.46 -4.05
C THR A 49 -2.24 -10.10 -3.81
N PRO A 50 -1.29 -9.66 -4.65
CA PRO A 50 -0.71 -8.33 -4.55
C PRO A 50 -1.77 -7.22 -4.59
N ILE A 51 -2.80 -7.39 -5.42
CA ILE A 51 -3.91 -6.42 -5.54
C ILE A 51 -4.70 -6.36 -4.23
N CYS A 52 -5.12 -7.49 -3.67
CA CYS A 52 -5.82 -7.54 -2.39
C CYS A 52 -4.98 -6.91 -1.27
N ALA A 53 -3.67 -7.17 -1.24
CA ALA A 53 -2.76 -6.57 -0.27
C ALA A 53 -2.65 -5.04 -0.44
N GLU A 54 -2.53 -4.53 -1.67
CA GLU A 54 -2.49 -3.08 -1.93
C GLU A 54 -3.77 -2.40 -1.46
N GLU A 55 -4.93 -2.92 -1.85
CA GLU A 55 -6.24 -2.36 -1.51
C GLU A 55 -6.48 -2.39 -0.01
N TYR A 56 -6.22 -3.54 0.63
CA TYR A 56 -6.37 -3.71 2.07
C TYR A 56 -5.48 -2.72 2.84
N LEU A 57 -4.18 -2.69 2.53
CA LEU A 57 -3.24 -1.82 3.25
C LEU A 57 -3.50 -0.34 2.97
N THR A 58 -3.96 0.02 1.77
CA THR A 58 -4.41 1.38 1.46
C THR A 58 -5.58 1.78 2.36
N ALA A 59 -6.59 0.91 2.50
CA ALA A 59 -7.73 1.16 3.37
C ALA A 59 -7.32 1.24 4.85
N VAL A 60 -6.39 0.38 5.31
CA VAL A 60 -5.83 0.46 6.67
C VAL A 60 -5.14 1.79 6.92
N LEU A 61 -4.33 2.28 5.98
CA LEU A 61 -3.63 3.56 6.11
C LEU A 61 -4.61 4.74 6.17
N LEU A 62 -5.66 4.72 5.36
CA LEU A 62 -6.73 5.73 5.42
C LEU A 62 -7.51 5.64 6.74
N ALA A 63 -7.81 4.44 7.22
CA ALA A 63 -8.53 4.21 8.46
C ALA A 63 -7.73 4.59 9.71
N ALA A 64 -6.40 4.56 9.64
CA ALA A 64 -5.52 4.95 10.75
C ALA A 64 -5.63 6.43 11.12
N ARG A 65 -6.18 7.28 10.23
CA ARG A 65 -6.39 8.72 10.46
C ARG A 65 -5.15 9.45 11.00
N ALA A 66 -3.97 9.09 10.49
CA ALA A 66 -2.76 9.84 10.79
C ALA A 66 -2.95 11.30 10.30
N PRO A 67 -2.74 12.31 11.16
CA PRO A 67 -3.15 13.70 10.89
C PRO A 67 -2.47 14.28 9.64
N ASP A 68 -1.26 13.82 9.33
CA ASP A 68 -0.48 14.33 8.21
C ASP A 68 -0.78 13.59 6.90
N VAL A 69 -1.50 12.46 6.92
CA VAL A 69 -1.82 11.68 5.72
C VAL A 69 -3.10 12.21 5.08
N THR A 70 -2.97 12.84 3.91
CA THR A 70 -4.12 13.35 3.15
C THR A 70 -4.74 12.30 2.25
N SER A 71 -3.92 11.39 1.71
CA SER A 71 -4.41 10.25 0.94
C SER A 71 -3.43 9.09 0.93
N ALA A 72 -3.96 7.90 0.73
CA ALA A 72 -3.20 6.71 0.34
C ALA A 72 -3.86 6.08 -0.89
N TYR A 73 -3.07 5.45 -1.74
CA TYR A 73 -3.54 4.84 -2.98
C TYR A 73 -2.75 3.59 -3.36
N SER A 74 -3.46 2.59 -3.85
CA SER A 74 -2.89 1.41 -4.51
C SER A 74 -2.30 1.79 -5.86
N TYR A 75 -1.10 1.30 -6.17
CA TYR A 75 -0.45 1.51 -7.47
C TYR A 75 -1.24 0.88 -8.62
N SER A 76 -1.92 -0.23 -8.35
CA SER A 76 -2.64 -1.02 -9.34
C SER A 76 -4.13 -0.70 -9.44
N SER A 77 -4.64 0.26 -8.66
CA SER A 77 -6.08 0.57 -8.54
C SER A 77 -6.78 0.97 -9.85
N THR A 78 -6.07 1.59 -10.79
CA THR A 78 -6.63 2.00 -12.10
C THR A 78 -6.18 1.12 -13.25
N THR A 79 -4.96 0.59 -13.18
CA THR A 79 -4.35 -0.25 -14.21
C THR A 79 -3.32 -1.17 -13.55
N PRO A 80 -3.24 -2.45 -13.96
CA PRO A 80 -2.20 -3.34 -13.45
C PRO A 80 -0.82 -2.75 -13.72
N ARG A 81 -0.05 -2.48 -12.65
CA ARG A 81 1.31 -1.98 -12.76
C ARG A 81 2.31 -3.11 -12.66
N ARG A 82 3.47 -2.93 -13.31
CA ARG A 82 4.60 -3.88 -13.23
C ARG A 82 5.15 -4.04 -11.82
N HIS A 83 4.95 -3.04 -10.96
CA HIS A 83 5.41 -3.06 -9.58
C HIS A 83 4.23 -2.74 -8.66
N SER A 84 3.91 -3.71 -7.82
CA SER A 84 2.90 -3.54 -6.78
C SER A 84 3.41 -2.65 -5.66
N GLY A 85 2.50 -1.92 -5.03
CA GLY A 85 2.84 -1.03 -3.93
C GLY A 85 1.76 -0.02 -3.59
N ILE A 86 2.09 0.83 -2.62
CA ILE A 86 1.19 1.84 -2.07
C ILE A 86 1.88 3.20 -2.14
N GLY A 87 1.13 4.23 -2.51
CA GLY A 87 1.55 5.61 -2.39
C GLY A 87 0.81 6.29 -1.26
N ILE A 88 1.50 7.22 -0.59
CA ILE A 88 0.92 8.08 0.45
C ILE A 88 1.25 9.52 0.08
N ARG A 89 0.25 10.39 0.20
CA ARG A 89 0.42 11.84 0.11
C ARG A 89 0.23 12.45 1.48
N LEU A 90 1.17 13.32 1.85
CA LEU A 90 1.12 14.07 3.10
C LEU A 90 0.55 15.49 2.87
N ALA A 91 0.11 16.13 3.95
CA ALA A 91 -0.50 17.46 3.92
C ALA A 91 0.43 18.56 3.39
N ASP A 92 1.73 18.43 3.67
CA ASP A 92 2.78 19.32 3.17
C ASP A 92 3.09 19.10 1.67
N GLY A 93 2.47 18.11 1.03
CA GLY A 93 2.71 17.73 -0.36
C GLY A 93 3.83 16.69 -0.55
N THR A 94 4.52 16.30 0.52
CA THR A 94 5.49 15.20 0.53
C THR A 94 4.82 13.88 0.14
N ARG A 95 5.55 13.02 -0.54
CA ARG A 95 5.07 11.71 -0.98
C ARG A 95 5.91 10.60 -0.38
N ALA A 96 5.25 9.51 0.02
CA ALA A 96 5.92 8.26 0.35
C ALA A 96 5.51 7.18 -0.64
N PHE A 97 6.48 6.35 -1.02
CA PHE A 97 6.33 5.25 -1.96
C PHE A 97 6.74 3.96 -1.26
N LEU A 98 5.80 3.03 -1.19
CA LEU A 98 5.92 1.76 -0.52
C LEU A 98 5.82 0.62 -1.55
N PRO A 99 6.83 0.42 -2.41
CA PRO A 99 6.83 -0.70 -3.36
C PRO A 99 6.92 -2.03 -2.61
N PHE A 100 6.24 -3.04 -3.12
CA PHE A 100 6.39 -4.42 -2.65
C PHE A 100 7.70 -4.98 -3.22
N VAL A 101 8.57 -5.43 -2.33
CA VAL A 101 9.92 -5.89 -2.68
C VAL A 101 9.98 -7.42 -2.67
N TYR A 102 9.36 -8.05 -1.69
CA TYR A 102 9.27 -9.51 -1.59
C TYR A 102 7.92 -9.92 -1.03
N THR A 103 7.48 -11.13 -1.37
CA THR A 103 6.36 -11.82 -0.75
C THR A 103 6.77 -13.23 -0.39
N ALA A 104 6.12 -13.81 0.62
CA ALA A 104 6.28 -15.21 0.94
C ALA A 104 5.01 -15.75 1.62
N ALA A 105 4.52 -16.89 1.13
CA ALA A 105 3.48 -17.61 1.82
C ALA A 105 3.92 -18.15 3.18
N HIS A 106 2.95 -18.59 3.99
CA HIS A 106 3.23 -19.16 5.29
C HIS A 106 4.24 -20.32 5.20
N GLY A 107 5.31 -20.24 5.99
CA GLY A 107 6.39 -21.22 6.01
C GLY A 107 7.29 -21.23 4.77
N LYS A 108 7.05 -20.37 3.77
CA LYS A 108 7.89 -20.26 2.57
C LYS A 108 8.93 -19.15 2.72
N ARG A 109 10.00 -19.27 1.93
CA ARG A 109 11.02 -18.22 1.77
C ARG A 109 10.60 -17.31 0.61
N PRO A 110 10.90 -16.00 0.68
CA PRO A 110 10.67 -15.11 -0.45
C PRO A 110 11.57 -15.47 -1.63
N ALA A 111 11.18 -15.00 -2.81
CA ALA A 111 12.02 -15.06 -4.00
C ALA A 111 13.40 -14.41 -3.74
N ALA A 112 14.45 -14.97 -4.34
CA ALA A 112 15.81 -14.45 -4.17
C ALA A 112 16.00 -13.05 -4.79
N ARG A 113 15.24 -12.75 -5.85
CA ARG A 113 15.35 -11.49 -6.60
C ARG A 113 14.30 -10.49 -6.12
N ALA A 114 14.75 -9.28 -5.77
CA ALA A 114 13.87 -8.17 -5.40
C ALA A 114 12.84 -7.86 -6.49
N PHE A 115 11.66 -7.42 -6.06
CA PHE A 115 10.50 -7.09 -6.89
C PHE A 115 9.93 -8.27 -7.69
N THR A 116 10.35 -9.50 -7.37
CA THR A 116 9.70 -10.72 -7.84
C THR A 116 8.62 -11.07 -6.84
N ILE A 117 7.38 -10.68 -7.17
CA ILE A 117 6.21 -10.85 -6.32
C ILE A 117 5.43 -12.08 -6.79
N ASP A 118 5.11 -12.97 -5.85
CA ASP A 118 4.30 -14.14 -6.14
C ASP A 118 2.88 -13.71 -6.51
N ALA A 119 2.27 -14.37 -7.50
CA ALA A 119 0.89 -14.07 -7.89
C ALA A 119 -0.11 -14.27 -6.73
N THR A 120 0.22 -15.20 -5.82
CA THR A 120 -0.47 -15.41 -4.55
C THR A 120 0.55 -15.76 -3.46
N PHE A 121 0.29 -15.32 -2.23
CA PHE A 121 1.10 -15.62 -1.06
C PHE A 121 0.26 -15.75 0.21
#